data_AF-A0A356B8D7-F1
#
_entry.id   AF-A0A356B8D7-F1
#
_cell.length_a   1.000
_cell.length_b   1.000
_cell.length_c   1.000
_cell.angle_alpha   90.00
_cell.angle_beta   90.00
_cell.angle_gamma   90.00
#
_symmetry.space_group_name_H-M   'P 1'
#
loop_
_entity.id
_entity.type
_entity.pdbx_description
1 polymer ?
#
loop_
_entity_poly.entity_id
_entity_poly.type
_entity_poly.pdbx_seq_one_letter_code
_entity_poly.pdbx_strand_id
1 'polypeptide(L)'
;MKLPTKNDLITGCVFLITGVSILAFLPKLSNVGWYAIFLGITVYGFPGPQLRERYKQTEQTKERWRLSAKTAASKRLSWWASPFPWILLICLVMLAIAAFT
;
A
#
# COMPACT_ATOMS: atom_id res chain seq x y z
N MET A 1 21.85 10.44 5.58
CA MET A 1 21.33 10.33 4.20
C MET A 1 20.06 11.17 4.04
N LYS A 2 19.90 11.83 2.88
CA LYS A 2 18.82 12.79 2.54
C LYS A 2 17.46 12.08 2.43
N LEU A 3 16.46 12.59 3.15
CA LEU A 3 15.03 12.27 2.97
C LEU A 3 14.63 12.40 1.49
N PRO A 4 13.64 11.63 1.00
CA PRO A 4 13.01 11.92 -0.28
C PRO A 4 12.57 13.38 -0.24
N THR A 5 13.10 14.15 -1.17
CA THR A 5 12.83 15.58 -1.24
C THR A 5 11.35 15.75 -1.55
N LYS A 6 10.71 16.82 -1.07
CA LYS A 6 9.29 17.11 -1.39
C LYS A 6 9.01 16.98 -2.88
N ASN A 7 10.00 17.31 -3.71
CA ASN A 7 9.98 17.16 -5.16
C ASN A 7 9.77 15.71 -5.63
N ASP A 8 10.44 14.71 -5.03
CA ASP A 8 10.31 13.30 -5.46
C ASP A 8 8.90 12.76 -5.21
N LEU A 9 8.28 13.17 -4.10
CA LEU A 9 6.89 12.82 -3.79
C LEU A 9 5.92 13.47 -4.80
N ILE A 10 6.16 14.74 -5.12
CA ILE A 10 5.37 15.49 -6.11
C ILE A 10 5.50 14.83 -7.48
N THR A 11 6.71 14.47 -7.91
CA THR A 11 6.94 13.80 -9.19
C THR A 11 6.24 12.43 -9.26
N GLY A 12 6.29 11.65 -8.18
CA GLY A 12 5.53 10.39 -8.07
C GLY A 12 4.01 10.59 -8.17
N CYS A 13 3.46 11.60 -7.49
CA CYS A 13 2.05 11.97 -7.59
C CYS A 13 1.65 12.40 -9.01
N VAL A 14 2.49 13.17 -9.70
CA VAL A 14 2.24 13.57 -11.09
C VAL A 14 2.17 12.35 -12.00
N PHE A 15 3.10 11.40 -11.88
CA PHE A 15 3.08 10.16 -12.66
C PHE A 15 1.82 9.31 -12.41
N LEU A 16 1.36 9.22 -11.16
CA LEU A 16 0.12 8.53 -10.82
C LEU A 16 -1.10 9.22 -11.44
N ILE A 17 -1.21 10.54 -11.31
CA ILE A 17 -2.32 11.31 -11.87
C ILE A 17 -2.33 11.16 -13.40
N THR A 18 -1.18 11.32 -14.06
CA THR A 18 -1.06 11.17 -15.52
C THR A 18 -1.45 9.77 -15.97
N GLY A 19 -1.01 8.72 -15.29
CA GLY A 19 -1.37 7.35 -15.66
C GLY A 19 -2.86 7.04 -15.47
N VAL A 20 -3.48 7.56 -14.40
CA VAL A 20 -4.93 7.46 -14.19
C VAL A 20 -5.70 8.25 -15.25
N SER A 21 -5.25 9.45 -15.61
CA SER A 21 -5.87 10.24 -16.68
C SER A 21 -5.77 9.53 -18.04
N ILE A 22 -4.66 8.88 -18.35
CA ILE A 22 -4.52 8.08 -19.59
C ILE A 22 -5.51 6.91 -19.57
N LEU A 23 -5.66 6.20 -18.45
CA LEU A 23 -6.63 5.11 -18.33
C LEU A 23 -8.08 5.60 -18.46
N ALA A 24 -8.39 6.78 -17.94
CA ALA A 24 -9.75 7.34 -17.96
C ALA A 24 -10.15 7.92 -19.32
N PHE A 25 -9.24 8.62 -20.01
CA PHE A 25 -9.56 9.37 -21.23
C PHE A 25 -9.04 8.72 -22.53
N LEU A 26 -8.02 7.85 -22.45
CA LEU A 26 -7.31 7.28 -23.61
C LEU A 26 -7.10 5.76 -23.43
N PRO A 27 -8.18 4.95 -23.40
CA PRO A 27 -8.09 3.51 -23.10
C PRO A 27 -7.28 2.71 -24.14
N LYS A 28 -7.12 3.23 -25.37
CA LYS A 28 -6.22 2.65 -26.39
C LYS A 28 -4.74 2.66 -25.97
N LEU A 29 -4.36 3.53 -25.04
CA LEU A 29 -3.01 3.65 -24.48
C LEU A 29 -2.94 3.12 -23.04
N SER A 30 -3.86 2.23 -22.64
CA SER A 30 -3.94 1.68 -21.29
C SER A 30 -2.61 1.08 -20.79
N ASN A 31 -1.87 0.40 -21.67
CA ASN A 31 -0.54 -0.13 -21.36
C ASN A 31 0.41 0.98 -20.88
N VAL A 32 0.42 2.13 -21.57
CA VAL A 32 1.25 3.29 -21.22
C VAL A 32 0.80 3.91 -19.89
N GLY A 33 -0.51 4.00 -19.65
CA GLY A 33 -1.07 4.45 -18.38
C GLY A 33 -0.65 3.57 -17.21
N TRP A 34 -0.72 2.25 -17.37
CA TRP A 34 -0.26 1.29 -16.37
C TRP A 34 1.26 1.35 -16.14
N TYR A 35 2.07 1.51 -17.19
CA TYR A 35 3.52 1.70 -17.04
C TYR A 35 3.86 2.98 -16.26
N ALA A 36 3.14 4.08 -16.51
CA ALA A 36 3.33 5.34 -15.79
C ALA A 36 2.98 5.21 -14.30
N ILE A 37 1.89 4.50 -13.98
CA ILE A 37 1.50 4.19 -12.59
C ILE A 37 2.56 3.31 -11.93
N PHE A 38 3.00 2.26 -12.61
CA PHE A 38 3.97 1.31 -12.05
C PHE A 38 5.31 1.99 -11.76
N LEU A 39 5.81 2.82 -12.67
CA LEU A 39 7.00 3.65 -12.48
C LEU A 39 6.84 4.62 -11.31
N GLY A 40 5.71 5.32 -11.23
CA GLY A 40 5.39 6.23 -10.12
C GLY A 40 5.50 5.53 -8.76
N ILE A 41 4.93 4.33 -8.64
CA ILE A 41 4.92 3.56 -7.38
C ILE A 41 6.30 2.97 -7.06
N THR A 42 6.95 2.32 -8.02
CA THR A 42 8.22 1.61 -7.77
C THR A 42 9.39 2.55 -7.56
N VAL A 43 9.46 3.67 -8.28
CA VAL A 43 10.58 4.60 -8.17
C VAL A 43 10.38 5.60 -7.03
N TYR A 44 9.15 6.10 -6.84
CA TYR A 44 8.89 7.19 -5.91
C TYR A 44 8.09 6.77 -4.66
N GLY A 45 7.24 5.75 -4.75
CA GLY A 45 6.48 5.20 -3.61
C GLY A 45 7.30 4.27 -2.72
N PHE A 46 8.21 3.50 -3.31
CA PHE A 46 9.12 2.60 -2.61
C PHE A 46 10.58 2.93 -2.95
N PRO A 47 11.21 3.90 -2.28
CA PRO A 47 12.63 4.10 -2.43
C PRO A 47 13.37 2.94 -1.74
N GLY A 48 13.50 1.81 -2.42
CA GLY A 48 14.07 0.56 -1.91
C GLY A 48 15.40 0.73 -1.17
N PRO A 49 16.37 1.51 -1.69
CA PRO A 49 17.61 1.80 -0.98
C PRO A 49 17.41 2.64 0.29
N GLN A 50 16.47 3.59 0.30
CA GLN A 50 16.20 4.47 1.44
C GLN A 50 15.47 3.74 2.57
N LEU A 51 14.58 2.80 2.23
CA LEU A 51 13.90 1.93 3.19
C LEU A 51 14.90 0.95 3.83
N ARG A 52 15.84 0.40 3.05
CA ARG A 52 16.86 -0.53 3.57
C ARG A 52 17.73 0.09 4.67
N GLU A 53 18.04 1.38 4.59
CA GLU A 53 18.78 2.09 5.64
C GLU A 53 17.92 2.43 6.85
N ARG A 54 16.66 2.85 6.65
CA ARG A 54 15.73 3.11 7.76
C ARG A 54 15.34 1.85 8.54
N TYR A 55 15.25 0.72 7.86
CA TYR A 55 14.92 -0.58 8.44
C TYR A 55 16.15 -1.46 8.65
N LYS A 56 17.35 -0.88 8.68
CA LYS A 56 18.57 -1.61 9.01
C LYS A 56 18.40 -2.16 10.43
N GLN A 57 18.09 -3.45 10.53
CA GLN A 57 17.83 -4.10 11.81
C GLN A 57 19.11 -4.15 12.64
N THR A 58 19.25 -3.21 13.57
CA THR A 58 20.18 -3.35 14.70
C THR A 58 19.61 -4.36 15.71
N GLU A 59 20.49 -4.98 16.49
CA GLU A 59 20.09 -5.99 17.49
C GLU A 59 19.06 -5.44 18.49
N GLN A 60 19.20 -4.18 18.91
CA GLN A 60 18.20 -3.49 19.76
C GLN A 60 16.82 -3.38 19.11
N THR A 61 16.76 -3.18 17.79
CA THR A 61 15.50 -3.10 17.06
C THR A 61 14.83 -4.48 17.04
N LYS A 62 15.59 -5.56 16.79
CA LYS A 62 15.07 -6.94 16.81
C LYS A 62 14.51 -7.32 18.19
N GLU A 63 15.19 -6.96 19.27
CA GLU A 63 14.71 -7.20 20.64
C GLU A 63 13.41 -6.43 20.91
N ARG A 64 13.31 -5.18 20.46
CA ARG A 64 12.09 -4.38 20.57
C ARG A 64 10.93 -5.01 19.80
N TRP A 65 11.16 -5.49 18.57
CA TRP A 65 10.13 -6.19 17.79
C TRP A 65 9.68 -7.48 18.48
N ARG A 66 10.61 -8.25 19.07
CA ARG A 66 10.27 -9.46 19.84
C ARG A 66 9.43 -9.16 21.07
N LEU A 67 9.77 -8.12 21.82
CA LEU A 67 8.99 -7.67 22.97
C LEU A 67 7.60 -7.20 22.54
N SER A 68 7.51 -6.33 21.52
CA SER A 68 6.24 -5.85 20.99
C SER A 68 5.36 -6.96 20.43
N ALA A 69 5.94 -7.97 19.77
CA ALA A 69 5.20 -9.14 19.28
C ALA A 69 4.64 -9.97 20.45
N LYS A 70 5.42 -10.19 21.51
CA LYS A 70 4.93 -10.88 22.72
C LYS A 70 3.80 -10.08 23.41
N THR A 71 3.93 -8.77 23.51
CA THR A 71 2.88 -7.90 24.09
C THR A 71 1.64 -7.78 23.21
N ALA A 72 1.78 -7.83 21.87
CA ALA A 72 0.66 -7.83 20.95
C ALA A 72 -0.06 -9.18 20.95
N ALA A 73 0.67 -10.30 21.03
CA ALA A 73 0.10 -11.63 21.16
C ALA A 73 -0.64 -11.82 22.49
N SER A 74 -0.19 -11.17 23.57
CA SER A 74 -0.89 -11.19 24.86
C SER A 74 -2.17 -10.35 24.88
N LYS A 75 -2.41 -9.51 23.87
CA LYS A 75 -3.67 -8.79 23.69
C LYS A 75 -4.57 -9.62 22.78
N ARG A 76 -5.79 -9.92 23.23
CA ARG A 76 -6.83 -10.49 22.34
C ARG A 76 -6.98 -9.56 21.13
N LEU A 77 -6.76 -10.10 19.93
CA LEU A 77 -7.00 -9.37 18.69
C LEU A 77 -8.46 -8.90 18.72
N SER A 78 -8.70 -7.59 18.55
CA SER A 78 -10.08 -7.11 18.42
C SER A 78 -10.67 -7.78 17.17
N TRP A 79 -11.91 -8.26 17.28
CA TRP A 79 -12.60 -8.95 16.19
C TRP A 79 -12.55 -8.14 14.88
N TRP A 80 -12.66 -6.81 14.99
CA TRP A 80 -12.60 -5.83 13.90
C TRP A 80 -11.22 -5.66 13.24
N ALA A 81 -10.13 -6.04 13.90
CA ALA A 81 -8.79 -6.04 13.33
C ALA A 81 -8.50 -7.31 12.51
N SER A 82 -9.36 -8.33 12.61
CA SER A 82 -9.29 -9.51 11.75
C SER A 82 -9.84 -9.17 10.36
N PRO A 83 -9.27 -9.73 9.28
CA PRO A 83 -9.87 -9.62 7.94
C PRO A 83 -11.23 -10.34 7.85
N PHE A 84 -11.55 -11.21 8.80
CA PHE A 84 -12.75 -12.06 8.78
C PHE A 84 -14.08 -11.29 8.74
N PRO A 85 -14.39 -10.32 9.64
CA PRO A 85 -15.63 -9.54 9.55
C PRO A 85 -15.77 -8.74 8.26
N TRP A 86 -14.65 -8.27 7.69
CA TRP A 86 -14.67 -7.49 6.44
C TRP A 86 -14.97 -8.37 5.23
N ILE A 87 -14.37 -9.55 5.16
CA ILE A 87 -14.67 -10.54 4.09
C ILE A 87 -16.13 -10.96 4.17
N LEU A 88 -16.63 -11.20 5.38
CA LEU A 88 -18.03 -11.61 5.59
C LEU A 88 -19.01 -10.52 5.15
N LEU A 89 -18.71 -9.24 5.46
CA LEU A 89 -19.47 -8.09 4.99
C LEU A 89 -19.50 -8.02 3.45
N ILE A 90 -18.35 -8.19 2.80
CA ILE A 90 -18.23 -8.15 1.33
C ILE A 90 -19.07 -9.27 0.70
N CYS A 91 -18.97 -10.50 1.21
CA CYS A 91 -19.79 -11.62 0.72
C CYS A 91 -21.29 -11.33 0.85
N LEU A 92 -21.72 -10.73 1.97
CA LEU A 92 -23.12 -10.41 2.23
C LEU A 92 -23.64 -9.33 1.27
N VAL A 93 -22.83 -8.31 0.99
CA VAL A 93 -23.14 -7.27 0.00
C VAL A 93 -23.24 -7.85 -1.41
N MET A 94 -22.30 -8.72 -1.81
CA MET A 94 -22.34 -9.37 -3.12
C MET A 94 -23.58 -10.25 -3.30
N LEU A 95 -23.98 -10.97 -2.24
CA LEU A 95 -25.16 -11.83 -2.27
C LEU A 95 -26.47 -11.03 -2.33
N ALA A 96 -26.53 -9.89 -1.64
CA ALA A 96 -27.65 -8.95 -1.75
C ALA A 96 -27.77 -8.41 -3.17
N ILE A 97 -26.68 -7.94 -3.77
CA ILE A 97 -26.69 -7.42 -5.16
C ILE A 97 -27.16 -8.50 -6.14
N ALA A 98 -26.66 -9.73 -6.00
CA ALA A 98 -27.06 -10.87 -6.83
C ALA A 98 -28.54 -11.26 -6.67
N ALA A 99 -29.16 -10.99 -5.52
CA ALA A 99 -30.58 -11.30 -5.28
C ALA A 99 -31.53 -10.23 -5.83
N PHE A 100 -31.05 -9.02 -6.10
CA PHE A 100 -31.83 -7.90 -6.65
C PHE A 100 -31.54 -7.61 -8.14
N THR A 101 -30.75 -8.47 -8.80
CA THR A 101 -30.49 -8.45 -10.25
C THR A 101 -31.16 -9.64 -10.92
#